data_AF-A0A350BND0-F1
#
_entry.id   AF-A0A350BND0-F1
#
_cell.length_a   1.000
_cell.length_b   1.000
_cell.length_c   1.000
_cell.angle_alpha   90.00
_cell.angle_beta   90.00
_cell.angle_gamma   90.00
#
_symmetry.space_group_name_H-M   'P 1'
#
loop_
_entity.id
_entity.type
_entity.pdbx_description
1 polymer ?
#
loop_
_entity_poly.entity_id
_entity_poly.type
_entity_poly.pdbx_seq_one_letter_code
_entity_poly.pdbx_strand_id
1 'polypeptide(L)' 'MKTYQLYIDGKFVEAADGQTFTSINPFSQDVVATVSRAGVIDAQRAAAAA' A
#
# COMPACT_ATOMS: atom_id res chain seq x y z
N MET A 1 -3.56 -1.79 15.39
CA MET A 1 -2.72 -1.51 14.22
C MET A 1 -3.47 -1.92 12.97
N LYS A 2 -3.68 -1.01 12.01
CA LYS A 2 -4.42 -1.32 10.77
C LYS A 2 -3.44 -1.57 9.63
N THR A 3 -3.79 -2.51 8.76
CA THR A 3 -3.05 -2.80 7.53
C THR A 3 -3.89 -2.34 6.34
N TYR A 4 -3.27 -1.60 5.42
CA TYR A 4 -3.92 -1.10 4.21
C TYR A 4 -3.28 -1.72 2.96
N GLN A 5 -4.14 -2.14 2.04
CA GLN A 5 -3.78 -2.74 0.76
C GLN A 5 -3.86 -1.71 -0.37
N LEU A 6 -3.28 -2.04 -1.52
CA LEU A 6 -3.48 -1.28 -2.75
C LEU A 6 -4.91 -1.50 -3.25
N TYR A 7 -5.49 -0.50 -3.92
CA TYR A 7 -6.77 -0.66 -4.59
C TYR A 7 -6.60 -0.50 -6.10
N ILE A 8 -6.66 -1.61 -6.82
CA ILE A 8 -6.37 -1.69 -8.26
C ILE A 8 -7.47 -2.51 -8.92
N ASP A 9 -8.02 -2.03 -10.04
CA ASP A 9 -9.07 -2.73 -10.81
C ASP A 9 -10.29 -3.13 -9.95
N GLY A 10 -10.75 -2.20 -9.11
CA GLY A 10 -11.90 -2.40 -8.24
C GLY A 10 -11.68 -3.34 -7.05
N LYS A 11 -10.44 -3.79 -6.80
CA LYS A 11 -10.11 -4.79 -5.77
C LYS A 11 -8.99 -4.32 -4.86
N PHE A 12 -9.06 -4.76 -3.59
CA PHE A 12 -7.93 -4.64 -2.67
C PHE A 12 -6.93 -5.77 -2.92
N VAL A 13 -5.67 -5.41 -3.13
CA VAL A 13 -4.58 -6.33 -3.45
C VAL A 13 -3.32 -5.97 -2.66
N GLU A 14 -2.56 -6.98 -2.28
CA GLU A 14 -1.21 -6.77 -1.75
C GLU A 14 -0.26 -6.26 -2.85
N ALA A 15 0.83 -5.61 -2.45
CA ALA A 15 1.89 -5.22 -3.38
C ALA A 15 2.47 -6.46 -4.08
N ALA A 16 2.78 -6.34 -5.37
CA ALA A 16 3.30 -7.47 -6.16
C ALA A 16 4.60 -8.05 -5.60
N ASP A 17 5.41 -7.24 -4.92
CA ASP A 17 6.66 -7.65 -4.27
C ASP A 17 6.51 -7.91 -2.76
N GLY A 18 5.29 -7.82 -2.22
CA GLY A 18 4.98 -8.03 -0.81
C GLY A 18 5.54 -6.96 0.14
N GLN A 19 6.12 -5.88 -0.38
CA GLN A 19 6.70 -4.84 0.47
C GLN A 19 5.62 -4.02 1.18
N THR A 20 5.94 -3.59 2.38
CA THR A 20 5.10 -2.70 3.18
C THR A 20 5.95 -1.62 3.84
N PHE A 21 5.31 -0.53 4.25
CA PHE A 21 5.94 0.50 5.08
C PHE A 21 5.00 0.94 6.20
N THR A 22 5.58 1.43 7.29
CA THR A 22 4.81 1.94 8.43
C THR A 22 4.51 3.42 8.23
N SER A 23 3.28 3.80 8.55
CA SER A 23 2.90 5.20 8.74
C SER A 23 3.04 5.53 10.21
N ILE A 24 3.74 6.62 10.49
CA ILE A 24 4.03 7.10 11.84
C ILE A 24 3.27 8.39 12.12
N ASN A 25 2.84 8.57 13.37
CA ASN A 25 2.31 9.84 13.84
C ASN A 25 3.46 10.86 13.93
N PRO A 26 3.41 12.02 13.25
CA PRO A 26 4.50 12.99 13.28
C PRO A 26 4.70 13.67 14.65
N PHE A 27 3.68 13.67 15.51
CA PHE A 27 3.76 14.25 16.85
C PHE A 27 4.34 13.27 17.88
N SER A 28 3.76 12.08 18.00
CA SER A 28 4.14 11.10 19.03
C SER A 28 5.14 10.03 18.56
N GLN A 29 5.42 9.95 17.27
CA GLN A 29 6.25 8.92 16.62
C GLN A 29 5.69 7.49 16.69
N ASP A 30 4.48 7.30 17.20
CA ASP A 30 3.83 5.99 17.25
C ASP A 30 3.47 5.48 15.85
N VAL A 31 3.56 4.17 15.64
CA VAL A 31 3.10 3.52 14.40
C VAL A 31 1.57 3.47 14.38
N VAL A 32 0.96 4.12 13.39
CA VAL A 32 -0.49 4.18 13.25
C VAL A 32 -1.04 3.17 12.25
N ALA A 33 -0.24 2.78 11.24
CA ALA A 33 -0.64 1.81 10.22
C ALA A 33 0.55 1.16 9.51
N THR A 34 0.29 0.03 8.85
CA THR A 34 1.16 -0.57 7.84
C THR A 34 0.46 -0.51 6.49
N VAL A 35 1.16 -0.09 5.45
CA VAL A 35 0.60 0.13 4.11
C VAL A 35 1.43 -0.66 3.09
N SER A 36 0.78 -1.36 2.16
CA SER A 36 1.45 -2.03 1.04
C SER A 36 2.19 -0.98 0.18
N ARG A 37 3.44 -1.28 -0.18
CA ARG A 37 4.29 -0.40 -0.99
C ARG A 37 4.18 -0.79 -2.46
N ALA A 38 3.43 -0.01 -3.24
CA ALA A 38 3.27 -0.28 -4.67
C ALA A 38 4.62 -0.24 -5.41
N GLY A 39 4.91 -1.31 -6.15
CA GLY A 39 6.06 -1.39 -7.04
C GLY A 39 5.71 -1.02 -8.48
N VAL A 40 6.70 -1.14 -9.38
CA VAL A 40 6.52 -0.86 -10.82
C VAL A 40 5.41 -1.71 -11.44
N ILE A 41 5.32 -2.98 -11.05
CA ILE A 41 4.29 -3.91 -11.54
C ILE A 41 2.88 -3.46 -11.13
N ASP A 42 2.72 -3.01 -9.89
CA ASP A 42 1.43 -2.51 -9.39
C ASP A 42 1.02 -1.22 -10.10
N ALA A 43 1.97 -0.32 -10.35
CA ALA A 43 1.73 0.89 -11.13
C ALA A 43 1.29 0.57 -12.58
N GLN A 44 1.91 -0.42 -13.22
CA GLN A 44 1.51 -0.88 -14.55
C GLN A 44 0.10 -1.50 -14.56
N ARG A 45 -0.24 -2.32 -13.56
CA ARG A 45 -1.58 -2.89 -13.40
C ARG A 45 -2.64 -1.80 -13.21
N ALA A 46 -2.35 -0.80 -12.38
CA ALA A 46 -3.23 0.33 -12.16
C ALA A 46 -3.42 1.16 -13.43
N ALA A 47 -2.36 1.43 -14.19
CA ALA A 47 -2.43 2.15 -15.45
C ALA A 47 -3.23 1.40 -16.53
N ALA A 48 -3.13 0.07 -16.59
CA ALA A 48 -3.85 -0.75 -17.55
C ALA A 48 -5.36 -0.87 -17.23
N ALA A 49 -5.76 -0.64 -15.97
CA ALA A 49 -7.14 -0.75 -15.51
C ALA A 49 -7.91 0.59 -15.50
N ALA A 50 -7.24 1.71 -15.78
CA ALA A 50 -7.80 3.07 -15.81
C ALA A 50 -8.39 3.42 -17.18
#